data_AF-A0A1Y2FCT9-F1
#
_entry.id   AF-A0A1Y2FCT9-F1
#
_cell.length_a   1.000
_cell.length_b   1.000
_cell.length_c   1.000
_cell.angle_alpha   90.00
_cell.angle_beta   90.00
_cell.angle_gamma   90.00
#
_symmetry.space_group_name_H-M   'P 1'
#
loop_
_entity.id
_entity.type
_entity.pdbx_description
1 polymer ?
#
loop_
_entity_poly.entity_id
_entity_poly.type
_entity_poly.pdbx_seq_one_letter_code
_entity_poly.pdbx_strand_id
1 'polypeptide(L)'
;VYKHMLELGWDKRPGVRILFGRWQDVLDQIKDRLYDGIYFDTFGEYYDDLHEFNDHVPDMLRDTPEATYSFFNGLGGTNPFFHDVYCRVASIDLRNCGLTTEYITMPMTEQDSEVIWQGVKRRYWSLPTYNLPICHFEL
;
A
#
# COMPACT_ATOMS: atom_id res chain seq x y z
N VAL A 1 5.88 16.23 -3.71
CA VAL A 1 5.75 15.08 -4.62
C VAL A 1 5.35 15.51 -6.04
N TYR A 2 4.17 16.08 -6.28
CA TYR A 2 3.70 16.41 -7.64
C TYR A 2 4.67 17.24 -8.49
N LYS A 3 5.15 18.39 -7.98
CA LYS A 3 6.15 19.23 -8.68
C LYS A 3 7.39 18.42 -9.11
N HIS A 4 7.87 17.55 -8.24
CA HIS A 4 9.02 16.69 -8.52
C HIS A 4 8.73 15.66 -9.61
N MET A 5 7.51 15.08 -9.65
CA MET A 5 7.11 14.20 -10.74
C MET A 5 7.12 14.91 -12.10
N LEU A 6 6.67 16.16 -12.15
CA LEU A 6 6.70 16.98 -13.38
C LEU A 6 8.13 17.35 -13.80
N GLU A 7 8.99 17.71 -12.85
CA GLU A 7 10.41 17.99 -13.12
C GLU A 7 11.13 16.75 -13.69
N LEU A 8 10.76 15.56 -13.25
CA LEU A 8 11.25 14.28 -13.77
C LEU A 8 10.54 13.82 -15.06
N GLY A 9 9.56 14.58 -15.55
CA GLY A 9 8.85 14.33 -16.81
C GLY A 9 7.88 13.14 -16.78
N TRP A 10 7.37 12.75 -15.61
CA TRP A 10 6.41 11.64 -15.49
C TRP A 10 5.11 11.91 -16.25
N ASP A 11 4.66 13.17 -16.32
CA ASP A 11 3.48 13.62 -17.06
C ASP A 11 3.59 13.39 -18.58
N LYS A 12 4.81 13.18 -19.09
CA LYS A 12 5.09 12.99 -20.51
C LYS A 12 5.33 11.54 -20.88
N ARG A 13 5.34 10.62 -19.91
CA ARG A 13 5.58 9.19 -20.17
C ARG A 13 4.32 8.55 -20.76
N PRO A 14 4.41 7.81 -21.88
CA PRO A 14 3.28 7.09 -22.43
C PRO A 14 2.66 6.14 -21.41
N GLY A 15 1.33 6.14 -21.31
CA GLY A 15 0.58 5.29 -20.37
C GLY A 15 0.54 5.81 -18.92
N VAL A 16 1.22 6.93 -18.61
CA VAL A 16 1.17 7.53 -17.27
C VAL A 16 0.10 8.62 -17.22
N ARG A 17 -0.81 8.52 -16.24
CA ARG A 17 -1.78 9.56 -15.87
C ARG A 17 -1.52 9.96 -14.44
N ILE A 18 -1.35 11.26 -14.19
CA ILE A 18 -1.13 11.81 -12.84
C ILE A 18 -2.37 12.61 -12.44
N LEU A 19 -2.93 12.32 -11.28
CA LEU A 19 -3.98 13.12 -10.66
C LEU A 19 -3.39 13.94 -9.52
N PHE A 20 -3.66 15.25 -9.53
CA PHE A 20 -3.18 16.16 -8.49
C PHE A 20 -4.28 16.40 -7.46
N GLY A 21 -4.05 15.93 -6.24
CA GLY A 21 -4.97 16.08 -5.11
C GLY A 21 -4.67 15.06 -4.03
N ARG A 22 -5.49 15.05 -2.96
CA ARG A 22 -5.53 13.90 -2.06
C ARG A 22 -6.27 12.78 -2.77
N TRP A 23 -5.97 11.53 -2.44
CA TRP A 23 -6.62 10.40 -3.10
C TRP A 23 -8.14 10.46 -2.92
N GLN A 24 -8.64 10.88 -1.76
CA GLN A 24 -10.07 11.06 -1.46
C GLN A 24 -10.75 12.03 -2.43
N ASP A 25 -10.05 13.07 -2.88
CA ASP A 25 -10.61 14.11 -3.75
C ASP A 25 -10.60 13.69 -5.24
N VAL A 26 -9.78 12.71 -5.61
CA VAL A 26 -9.53 12.34 -7.02
C VAL A 26 -9.93 10.91 -7.36
N LEU A 27 -10.30 10.10 -6.37
CA LEU A 27 -10.58 8.67 -6.53
C LEU A 27 -11.67 8.40 -7.56
N ASP A 28 -12.75 9.18 -7.57
CA ASP A 28 -13.85 8.98 -8.51
C ASP A 28 -13.44 9.18 -9.98
N GLN A 29 -12.32 9.86 -10.25
CA GLN A 29 -11.80 10.04 -11.61
C GLN A 29 -11.07 8.80 -12.16
N ILE A 30 -10.85 7.78 -11.32
CA ILE A 30 -10.19 6.52 -11.67
C ILE A 30 -11.11 5.28 -11.56
N LYS A 31 -12.33 5.44 -11.05
CA LYS A 31 -13.35 4.37 -10.97
C LYS A 31 -14.04 4.06 -12.30
N ASP A 32 -13.60 4.64 -13.42
CA ASP A 32 -14.17 4.42 -14.76
C ASP A 32 -13.70 3.11 -15.43
N ARG A 33 -12.77 2.39 -14.79
CA ARG A 33 -12.13 1.18 -15.31
C ARG A 33 -11.69 0.26 -14.19
N LEU A 34 -11.44 -0.99 -14.58
CA LEU A 34 -10.84 -1.98 -13.70
C LEU A 34 -9.34 -2.11 -13.97
N TYR A 35 -8.58 -2.26 -12.89
CA TYR A 35 -7.13 -2.34 -12.86
C TYR A 35 -6.68 -3.79 -12.65
N ASP A 36 -5.64 -4.19 -13.38
CA ASP A 36 -4.94 -5.46 -13.17
C ASP A 36 -4.01 -5.41 -11.94
N GLY A 37 -3.72 -4.21 -11.43
CA GLY A 37 -2.87 -4.03 -10.27
C GLY A 37 -3.14 -2.70 -9.57
N ILE A 38 -3.21 -2.74 -8.25
CA ILE A 38 -3.34 -1.55 -7.39
C ILE A 38 -2.27 -1.62 -6.29
N TYR A 39 -1.54 -0.54 -6.09
CA TYR A 39 -0.59 -0.39 -4.98
C TYR A 39 -0.89 0.90 -4.20
N PHE A 40 -1.16 0.77 -2.89
CA PHE A 40 -1.49 1.89 -2.02
C PHE A 40 -0.37 2.16 -1.00
N ASP A 41 0.29 3.32 -1.12
CA ASP A 41 1.38 3.76 -0.24
C ASP A 41 1.31 5.28 -0.07
N THR A 42 0.79 5.70 1.07
CA THR A 42 0.54 7.09 1.42
C THR A 42 1.35 7.48 2.66
N PHE A 43 1.58 8.77 2.82
CA PHE A 43 2.38 9.30 3.94
C PHE A 43 1.51 9.99 4.98
N GLY A 44 1.69 9.62 6.24
CA GLY A 44 1.05 10.30 7.38
C GLY A 44 -0.41 9.89 7.62
N GLU A 45 -0.81 8.74 7.09
CA GLU A 45 -2.16 8.18 7.25
C GLU A 45 -2.21 7.16 8.39
N TYR A 46 -3.41 7.02 8.97
CA TYR A 46 -3.73 6.06 10.01
C TYR A 46 -4.36 4.79 9.41
N TYR A 47 -4.64 3.82 10.27
CA TYR A 47 -5.33 2.61 9.84
C TYR A 47 -6.70 2.89 9.21
N ASP A 48 -7.44 3.86 9.75
CA ASP A 48 -8.77 4.21 9.25
C ASP A 48 -8.73 4.70 7.80
N ASP A 49 -7.68 5.40 7.39
CA ASP A 49 -7.50 5.84 5.99
C ASP A 49 -7.20 4.65 5.06
N LEU A 50 -6.38 3.69 5.50
CA LEU A 50 -6.14 2.45 4.77
C LEU A 50 -7.41 1.61 4.65
N HIS A 51 -8.19 1.54 5.73
CA HIS A 51 -9.47 0.86 5.75
C HIS A 51 -10.47 1.52 4.79
N GLU A 52 -10.59 2.84 4.79
CA GLU A 52 -11.41 3.60 3.83
C GLU A 52 -10.99 3.32 2.37
N PHE A 53 -9.68 3.27 2.09
CA PHE A 53 -9.23 2.93 0.75
C PHE A 53 -9.55 1.47 0.37
N ASN A 54 -9.39 0.52 1.30
CA ASN A 54 -9.72 -0.89 1.09
C ASN A 54 -11.19 -1.09 0.67
N ASP A 55 -12.12 -0.32 1.23
CA ASP A 55 -13.55 -0.36 0.86
C ASP A 55 -13.80 -0.02 -0.62
N HIS A 56 -12.89 0.72 -1.27
CA HIS A 56 -12.99 1.07 -2.69
C HIS A 56 -12.30 0.08 -3.63
N VAL A 57 -11.44 -0.81 -3.11
CA VAL A 57 -10.68 -1.75 -3.95
C VAL A 57 -11.59 -2.68 -4.78
N PRO A 58 -12.69 -3.24 -4.24
CA PRO A 58 -13.56 -4.13 -5.03
C PRO A 58 -14.17 -3.49 -6.28
N ASP A 59 -14.42 -2.16 -6.24
CA ASP A 59 -14.98 -1.42 -7.38
C ASP A 59 -13.95 -1.14 -8.48
N MET A 60 -12.65 -1.25 -8.16
CA MET A 60 -11.54 -0.84 -9.03
C MET A 60 -10.66 -2.01 -9.46
N LEU A 61 -10.57 -3.09 -8.70
CA LEU A 61 -9.74 -4.24 -9.04
C LEU A 61 -10.47 -5.14 -10.05
N ARG A 62 -9.75 -5.61 -11.07
CA ARG A 62 -10.30 -6.58 -12.01
C ARG A 62 -10.56 -7.92 -11.29
N ASP A 63 -11.72 -8.52 -11.54
CA ASP A 63 -12.04 -9.88 -11.06
C ASP A 63 -11.39 -10.94 -11.96
N THR A 64 -10.06 -11.07 -11.87
CA THR A 64 -9.28 -12.13 -12.51
C THR A 64 -8.22 -12.68 -11.56
N PRO A 65 -7.79 -13.95 -11.71
CA PRO A 65 -6.77 -14.55 -10.84
C PRO A 65 -5.43 -13.81 -10.83
N GLU A 66 -5.09 -13.10 -11.91
CA GLU A 66 -3.85 -12.35 -12.04
C GLU A 66 -3.92 -10.95 -11.41
N ALA A 67 -5.13 -10.42 -11.18
CA ALA A 67 -5.28 -9.07 -10.66
C ALA A 67 -4.86 -9.03 -9.19
N THR A 68 -4.04 -8.05 -8.84
CA THR A 68 -3.40 -7.99 -7.51
C THR A 68 -3.56 -6.63 -6.85
N TYR A 69 -3.99 -6.62 -5.60
CA TYR A 69 -3.92 -5.45 -4.73
C TYR A 69 -2.83 -5.65 -3.67
N SER A 70 -2.04 -4.60 -3.42
CA SER A 70 -1.07 -4.56 -2.33
C SER A 70 -0.97 -3.16 -1.76
N PHE A 71 -0.43 -3.03 -0.55
CA PHE A 71 -0.28 -1.76 0.13
C PHE A 71 0.98 -1.75 0.99
N PHE A 72 1.42 -0.55 1.38
CA PHE A 72 2.51 -0.39 2.33
C PHE A 72 2.04 -0.79 3.75
N ASN A 73 2.61 -1.87 4.28
CA ASN A 73 2.25 -2.45 5.57
C ASN A 73 3.16 -1.94 6.70
N GLY A 74 3.16 -0.64 6.93
CA GLY A 74 4.05 0.03 7.89
C GLY A 74 3.58 0.03 9.35
N LEU A 75 2.32 -0.36 9.61
CA LEU A 75 1.71 -0.22 10.94
C LEU A 75 2.33 -1.17 11.95
N GLY A 76 2.56 -0.67 13.17
CA GLY A 76 3.25 -1.43 14.21
C GLY A 76 4.74 -1.71 13.90
N GLY A 77 5.35 -1.00 12.94
CA GLY A 77 6.71 -1.25 12.44
C GLY A 77 7.87 -1.19 13.44
N THR A 78 7.61 -0.93 14.73
CA THR A 78 8.61 -0.97 15.81
C THR A 78 8.28 -1.96 16.91
N ASN A 79 7.17 -2.71 16.79
CA ASN A 79 6.76 -3.73 17.74
C ASN A 79 6.14 -4.92 17.00
N PRO A 80 6.79 -6.10 17.02
CA PRO A 80 6.35 -7.25 16.21
C PRO A 80 4.94 -7.71 16.59
N PHE A 81 4.58 -7.67 17.87
CA PHE A 81 3.24 -8.05 18.31
C PHE A 81 2.16 -7.13 17.72
N PHE A 82 2.38 -5.81 17.75
CA PHE A 82 1.41 -4.88 17.16
C PHE A 82 1.38 -4.97 15.64
N HIS A 83 2.53 -5.21 15.00
CA HIS A 83 2.57 -5.42 13.56
C HIS A 83 1.74 -6.64 13.14
N ASP A 84 1.89 -7.77 13.84
CA ASP A 84 1.11 -8.99 13.58
C ASP A 84 -0.40 -8.76 13.80
N VAL A 85 -0.77 -7.98 14.83
CA VAL A 85 -2.16 -7.57 15.06
C VAL A 85 -2.68 -6.77 13.87
N TYR A 86 -1.97 -5.75 13.39
CA TYR A 86 -2.40 -4.97 12.23
C TYR A 86 -2.50 -5.81 10.96
N CYS A 87 -1.57 -6.75 10.74
CA CYS A 87 -1.66 -7.70 9.63
C CYS A 87 -2.96 -8.51 9.71
N ARG A 88 -3.34 -8.94 10.91
CA ARG A 88 -4.58 -9.69 11.13
C ARG A 88 -5.82 -8.85 10.91
N VAL A 89 -5.88 -7.63 11.45
CA VAL A 89 -7.01 -6.71 11.25
C VAL A 89 -7.19 -6.43 9.75
N ALA A 90 -6.13 -6.02 9.05
CA ALA A 90 -6.18 -5.75 7.61
C ALA A 90 -6.67 -6.96 6.79
N SER A 91 -6.23 -8.18 7.15
CA SER A 91 -6.69 -9.40 6.47
C SER A 91 -8.17 -9.71 6.69
N ILE A 92 -8.73 -9.33 7.84
CA ILE A 92 -10.15 -9.53 8.17
C ILE A 92 -10.99 -8.52 7.39
N ASP A 93 -10.57 -7.26 7.38
CA ASP A 93 -11.32 -6.20 6.70
C ASP A 93 -11.32 -6.43 5.18
N LEU A 94 -10.17 -6.80 4.59
CA LEU A 94 -10.10 -7.16 3.18
C LEU A 94 -10.97 -8.38 2.83
N ARG A 95 -11.07 -9.37 3.74
CA ARG A 95 -11.98 -10.50 3.57
C ARG A 95 -13.44 -10.07 3.56
N ASN A 96 -13.82 -9.08 4.37
CA ASN A 96 -15.18 -8.54 4.34
C ASN A 96 -15.50 -7.85 3.00
N CYS A 97 -14.47 -7.38 2.30
CA CYS A 97 -14.54 -6.83 0.94
C CYS A 97 -14.45 -7.90 -0.17
N GLY A 98 -14.33 -9.19 0.17
CA GLY A 98 -14.20 -10.29 -0.81
C GLY A 98 -12.77 -10.56 -1.28
N LEU A 99 -11.75 -10.04 -0.59
CA LEU A 99 -10.35 -10.27 -0.89
C LEU A 99 -9.68 -11.20 0.14
N THR A 100 -8.82 -12.09 -0.34
CA THR A 100 -7.87 -12.83 0.50
C THR A 100 -6.57 -12.05 0.62
N THR A 101 -5.80 -12.26 1.70
CA THR A 101 -4.50 -11.64 1.91
C THR A 101 -3.46 -12.69 2.28
N GLU A 102 -2.41 -12.80 1.49
CA GLU A 102 -1.18 -13.52 1.81
C GLU A 102 -0.09 -12.52 2.20
N TYR A 103 0.74 -12.86 3.19
CA TYR A 103 1.90 -12.05 3.55
C TYR A 103 3.19 -12.76 3.16
N ILE A 104 3.93 -12.16 2.23
CA ILE A 104 5.28 -12.60 1.88
C ILE A 104 6.26 -11.99 2.89
N THR A 105 6.94 -12.83 3.66
CA THR A 105 7.96 -12.37 4.62
C THR A 105 9.25 -11.98 3.89
N MET A 106 9.58 -10.70 3.95
CA MET A 106 10.79 -10.12 3.37
C MET A 106 11.81 -9.85 4.49
N PRO A 107 13.01 -10.46 4.48
CA PRO A 107 14.03 -10.16 5.48
C PRO A 107 14.56 -8.74 5.30
N MET A 108 14.66 -8.00 6.40
CA MET A 108 15.32 -6.69 6.46
C MET A 108 16.73 -6.91 7.00
N THR A 109 17.76 -6.62 6.21
CA THR A 109 19.14 -6.84 6.69
C THR A 109 19.58 -5.72 7.63
N GLU A 110 20.41 -6.03 8.62
CA GLU A 110 20.92 -5.02 9.57
C GLU A 110 21.79 -3.97 8.88
N GLN A 111 22.53 -4.35 7.83
CA GLN A 111 23.33 -3.47 6.98
C GLN A 111 22.47 -2.42 6.26
N ASP A 112 21.28 -2.80 5.81
CA ASP A 112 20.33 -1.87 5.21
C ASP A 112 19.87 -0.85 6.26
N SER A 113 19.66 -1.26 7.51
CA SER A 113 19.11 -0.37 8.54
C SER A 113 20.06 0.78 8.93
N GLU A 114 21.36 0.55 9.09
CA GLU A 114 22.28 1.61 9.53
C GLU A 114 22.47 2.69 8.47
N VAL A 115 22.52 2.28 7.19
CA VAL A 115 22.65 3.18 6.05
C VAL A 115 21.32 3.90 5.76
N ILE A 116 20.19 3.18 5.70
CA ILE A 116 18.87 3.75 5.39
C ILE A 116 18.46 4.78 6.44
N TRP A 117 18.75 4.50 7.72
CA TRP A 117 18.33 5.37 8.83
C TRP A 117 19.39 6.38 9.25
N GLN A 118 20.51 6.51 8.52
CA GLN A 118 21.55 7.47 8.84
C GLN A 118 20.99 8.90 8.80
N GLY A 119 21.10 9.64 9.91
CA GLY A 119 20.58 11.01 10.03
C GLY A 119 19.07 11.12 10.29
N VAL A 120 18.35 9.99 10.36
CA VAL A 120 16.91 9.98 10.69
C VAL A 120 16.73 9.97 12.21
N LYS A 121 16.10 11.02 12.76
CA LYS A 121 15.91 11.19 14.22
C LYS A 121 14.99 10.13 14.85
N ARG A 122 13.99 9.65 14.11
CA ARG A 122 13.02 8.64 14.55
C ARG A 122 12.75 7.67 13.42
N ARG A 123 13.21 6.43 13.56
CA ARG A 123 12.92 5.35 12.62
C ARG A 123 11.44 4.98 12.76
N TYR A 124 10.72 4.93 11.66
CA TYR A 124 9.34 4.44 11.65
C TYR A 124 9.28 2.90 11.56
N TRP A 125 10.41 2.26 11.24
CA TRP A 125 10.53 0.81 11.14
C TRP A 125 11.81 0.29 11.80
N SER A 126 11.70 -0.79 12.56
CA SER A 126 12.83 -1.47 13.22
C SER A 126 12.68 -3.00 13.31
N LEU A 127 11.68 -3.58 12.65
CA LEU A 127 11.50 -5.04 12.66
C LEU A 127 12.46 -5.72 11.67
N PRO A 128 12.93 -6.95 11.99
CA PRO A 128 13.87 -7.70 11.15
C PRO A 128 13.22 -8.27 9.88
N THR A 129 11.90 -8.20 9.77
CA THR A 129 11.12 -8.73 8.64
C THR A 129 10.00 -7.78 8.29
N TYR A 130 9.78 -7.54 7.00
CA TYR A 130 8.61 -6.84 6.47
C TYR A 130 7.62 -7.85 5.89
N ASN A 131 6.36 -7.77 6.30
CA ASN A 131 5.29 -8.61 5.75
C ASN A 131 4.64 -7.88 4.57
N LEU A 132 4.96 -8.28 3.35
CA LEU A 132 4.37 -7.71 2.12
C LEU A 132 2.99 -8.32 1.87
N PRO A 133 1.89 -7.55 1.95
CA PRO A 133 0.55 -8.06 1.65
C PRO A 133 0.38 -8.25 0.15
N ILE A 134 -0.15 -9.41 -0.25
CA ILE A 134 -0.59 -9.74 -1.60
C ILE A 134 -2.05 -10.12 -1.50
N CYS A 135 -2.92 -9.36 -2.16
CA CYS A 135 -4.37 -9.51 -2.06
C CYS A 135 -5.00 -9.81 -3.42
N HIS A 136 -5.93 -10.76 -3.42
CA HIS A 136 -6.66 -11.22 -4.60
C HIS A 136 -8.13 -11.42 -4.24
N PHE A 137 -9.03 -11.33 -5.22
CA PHE A 137 -10.41 -11.77 -5.01
C PHE A 137 -10.46 -13.25 -4.60
N GLU A 138 -11.36 -13.56 -3.66
CA GLU A 138 -11.64 -14.94 -3.27
C GLU A 138 -12.43 -15.62 -4.40
N LEU A 139 -11.86 -16.68 -4.98
CA LEU A 139 -12.48 -17.50 -6.04
C LEU A 139 -13.59 -18.43 -5.50
#